data_AF-A0A7C8VSL5-F1
#
_entry.id   AF-A0A7C8VSL5-F1
#
_cell.length_a   1.000
_cell.length_b   1.000
_cell.length_c   1.000
_cell.angle_alpha   90.00
_cell.angle_beta   90.00
_cell.angle_gamma   90.00
#
_symmetry.space_group_name_H-M   'P 1'
#
loop_
_entity.id
_entity.type
_entity.pdbx_description
1 polymer ?
#
loop_
_entity_poly.entity_id
_entity_poly.type
_entity_poly.pdbx_seq_one_letter_code
_entity_poly.pdbx_strand_id
1 'polypeptide(L)'
;MSLPTAYYFMMGSHRDYQYSIGRSPFEDHSLNPKPVWLLRPSAEGFTPWLLTKTARGYVFTVKDTPTGAEGNSVVAILDNNRTPVVEWIVEAVPNEQDRFRIRNTNRQYWTVDDGNTQNGYKIVLRREGEGSQIFNIFRAYRDFSNEEEKYSQRTDSKDGSTYNPDKSEEGGRQNFFGSGKREKKFCS
;
A
#
# COMPACT_ATOMS: atom_id res chain seq x y z
N MET A 1 23.71 11.85 -3.80
CA MET A 1 22.69 12.41 -2.89
C MET A 1 22.04 11.24 -2.13
N SER A 2 21.79 11.36 -0.82
CA SER A 2 21.12 10.29 -0.05
C SER A 2 19.71 10.72 0.34
N LEU A 3 18.73 9.84 0.20
CA LEU A 3 17.36 10.08 0.65
C LEU A 3 17.29 9.99 2.19
N PRO A 4 16.62 10.90 2.90
CA PRO A 4 16.37 10.74 4.34
C PRO A 4 15.38 9.60 4.63
N THR A 5 15.34 9.11 5.86
CA THR A 5 14.27 8.23 6.31
C THR A 5 12.94 8.99 6.31
N ALA A 6 11.99 8.58 5.47
CA ALA A 6 10.69 9.22 5.31
C ALA A 6 9.74 8.35 4.47
N TYR A 7 8.51 8.83 4.33
CA TYR A 7 7.55 8.30 3.35
C TYR A 7 7.79 8.89 1.95
N TYR A 8 7.61 8.06 0.94
CA TYR A 8 7.82 8.37 -0.47
C TYR A 8 6.74 7.75 -1.35
N PHE A 9 6.56 8.33 -2.52
CA PHE A 9 5.89 7.69 -3.64
C PHE A 9 6.90 7.26 -4.67
N MET A 10 6.73 6.05 -5.19
CA MET A 10 7.57 5.48 -6.22
C MET A 10 6.76 5.29 -7.49
N MET A 11 7.31 5.80 -8.60
CA MET A 11 6.74 5.65 -9.93
C MET A 11 7.75 4.97 -10.85
N GLY A 12 7.33 3.89 -11.51
CA GLY A 12 8.11 3.24 -12.56
C GLY A 12 7.51 3.53 -13.93
N SER A 13 8.29 3.25 -14.97
CA SER A 13 7.84 3.31 -16.35
C SER A 13 8.11 1.98 -17.06
N HIS A 14 7.24 1.61 -17.99
CA HIS A 14 7.45 0.52 -18.94
C HIS A 14 6.80 0.90 -20.27
N ARG A 15 7.59 1.08 -21.34
CA ARG A 15 7.10 1.67 -22.61
C ARG A 15 6.39 3.01 -22.33
N ASP A 16 5.17 3.20 -22.82
CA ASP A 16 4.37 4.42 -22.62
C ASP A 16 3.61 4.43 -21.28
N TYR A 17 3.85 3.44 -20.41
CA TYR A 17 3.10 3.20 -19.19
C TYR A 17 3.89 3.70 -17.97
N GLN A 18 3.40 4.71 -17.25
CA GLN A 18 4.06 5.24 -16.04
C GLN A 18 3.13 5.30 -14.83
N TYR A 19 3.37 4.45 -13.83
CA TYR A 19 2.44 4.25 -12.71
C TYR A 19 3.16 3.90 -11.39
N SER A 20 2.37 3.80 -10.33
CA SER A 20 2.87 3.55 -8.98
C SER A 20 3.50 2.17 -8.87
N ILE A 21 4.63 2.11 -8.17
CA ILE A 21 5.23 0.85 -7.71
C ILE A 21 4.60 0.51 -6.37
N GLY A 22 4.18 -0.75 -6.17
CA GLY A 22 3.49 -1.14 -4.94
C GLY A 22 3.10 -2.61 -4.88
N ARG A 23 2.25 -2.90 -3.91
CA ARG A 23 1.56 -4.19 -3.76
C ARG A 23 0.18 -4.14 -4.39
N SER A 24 -0.33 -5.30 -4.82
CA SER A 24 -1.69 -5.39 -5.35
C SER A 24 -2.71 -4.90 -4.30
N PRO A 25 -3.81 -4.24 -4.70
CA PRO A 25 -4.92 -3.93 -3.79
C PRO A 25 -5.64 -5.19 -3.32
N PHE A 26 -5.66 -6.24 -4.14
CA PHE A 26 -6.26 -7.53 -3.83
C PHE A 26 -5.17 -8.60 -3.75
N GLU A 27 -4.99 -9.17 -2.57
CA GLU A 27 -4.01 -10.21 -2.29
C GLU A 27 -4.68 -11.34 -1.50
N ASP A 28 -4.19 -12.56 -1.66
CA ASP A 28 -4.64 -13.66 -0.82
C ASP A 28 -4.17 -13.48 0.64
N HIS A 29 -4.86 -14.10 1.58
CA HIS A 29 -4.58 -14.00 3.02
C HIS A 29 -3.39 -14.84 3.52
N SER A 30 -2.64 -15.51 2.63
CA SER A 30 -1.47 -16.27 3.05
C SER A 30 -0.31 -15.36 3.44
N LEU A 31 0.57 -15.86 4.31
CA LEU A 31 1.84 -15.23 4.67
C LEU A 31 2.94 -15.48 3.62
N ASN A 32 2.60 -16.01 2.46
CA ASN A 32 3.57 -16.15 1.37
C ASN A 32 4.03 -14.75 0.91
N PRO A 33 5.30 -14.61 0.49
CA PRO A 33 5.82 -13.34 -0.01
C PRO A 33 4.91 -12.75 -1.09
N LYS A 34 4.62 -11.45 -0.97
CA LYS A 34 3.73 -10.76 -1.92
C LYS A 34 4.55 -10.03 -2.96
N PRO A 35 4.37 -10.28 -4.27
CA PRO A 35 5.18 -9.62 -5.28
C PRO A 35 4.97 -8.10 -5.29
N VAL A 36 6.02 -7.37 -5.62
CA VAL A 36 5.97 -5.94 -5.92
C VAL A 36 5.71 -5.77 -7.41
N TRP A 37 4.87 -4.79 -7.76
CA TRP A 37 4.40 -4.55 -9.12
C TRP A 37 4.59 -3.08 -9.50
N LEU A 38 4.81 -2.83 -10.79
CA LEU A 38 4.35 -1.62 -11.45
C LEU A 38 2.85 -1.79 -11.69
N LEU A 39 2.05 -1.11 -10.88
CA LEU A 39 0.60 -1.30 -10.79
C LEU A 39 -0.11 -0.78 -12.04
N ARG A 40 -1.26 -1.40 -12.37
CA ARG A 40 -2.19 -0.94 -13.42
C ARG A 40 -2.83 0.43 -13.09
N PRO A 41 -3.36 1.19 -14.09
CA PRO A 41 -3.97 2.49 -13.83
C PRO A 41 -5.23 2.38 -13.00
N SER A 42 -5.89 1.23 -13.14
CA SER A 42 -7.09 0.85 -12.41
C SER A 42 -6.81 0.50 -10.95
N ALA A 43 -5.54 0.38 -10.54
CA ALA A 43 -5.21 0.27 -9.12
C ALA A 43 -5.37 1.66 -8.50
N GLU A 44 -6.32 1.80 -7.56
CA GLU A 44 -6.61 3.08 -6.94
C GLU A 44 -5.43 3.59 -6.10
N GLY A 45 -5.06 4.86 -6.31
CA GLY A 45 -4.14 5.61 -5.45
C GLY A 45 -2.64 5.39 -5.70
N PHE A 46 -1.83 6.28 -5.12
CA PHE A 46 -0.40 6.08 -5.01
C PHE A 46 -0.09 5.21 -3.79
N THR A 47 0.76 4.20 -3.95
CA THR A 47 1.16 3.36 -2.80
C THR A 47 2.28 4.06 -2.03
N PRO A 48 2.09 4.42 -0.75
CA PRO A 48 3.15 5.01 0.06
C PRO A 48 4.20 3.96 0.43
N TRP A 49 5.47 4.38 0.38
CA TRP A 49 6.63 3.59 0.77
C TRP A 49 7.35 4.27 1.93
N LEU A 50 7.64 3.54 2.99
CA LEU A 50 8.59 3.98 4.01
C LEU A 50 9.98 3.50 3.62
N LEU A 51 10.89 4.44 3.37
CA LEU A 51 12.30 4.15 3.17
C LEU A 51 13.04 4.43 4.47
N THR A 52 13.61 3.40 5.08
CA THR A 52 14.41 3.52 6.30
C THR A 52 15.88 3.42 5.94
N LYS A 53 16.61 4.53 6.08
CA LYS A 53 18.06 4.58 5.83
C LYS A 53 18.81 3.74 6.87
N THR A 54 19.71 2.90 6.40
CA THR A 54 20.60 2.07 7.23
C THR A 54 22.07 2.42 6.96
N ALA A 55 22.99 1.71 7.63
CA ALA A 55 24.42 1.87 7.38
C ALA A 55 24.86 1.39 5.98
N ARG A 56 24.11 0.46 5.37
CA ARG A 56 24.49 -0.19 4.10
C ARG A 56 23.61 0.22 2.92
N GLY A 57 22.48 0.87 3.17
CA GLY A 57 21.53 1.26 2.14
C GLY A 57 20.20 1.68 2.76
N TYR A 58 19.12 1.02 2.35
CA TYR A 58 17.76 1.31 2.78
C TYR A 58 16.95 0.03 2.90
N VAL A 59 16.11 -0.03 3.93
CA VAL A 59 14.99 -0.98 3.97
C VAL A 59 13.78 -0.30 3.37
N PHE A 60 13.21 -0.90 2.33
CA PHE A 60 12.00 -0.42 1.66
C PHE A 60 10.80 -1.17 2.23
N THR A 61 9.84 -0.42 2.77
CA THR A 61 8.62 -0.94 3.40
C THR A 61 7.40 -0.46 2.63
N VAL A 62 6.49 -1.38 2.30
CA VAL A 62 5.23 -1.09 1.59
C VAL A 62 4.09 -1.81 2.31
N LYS A 63 2.98 -1.11 2.57
CA LYS A 63 1.86 -1.63 3.41
C LYS A 63 2.39 -2.30 4.69
N ASP A 64 3.23 -1.56 5.44
CA ASP A 64 3.88 -1.96 6.70
C ASP A 64 4.75 -3.22 6.66
N THR A 65 5.12 -3.67 5.46
CA THR A 65 5.90 -4.91 5.28
C THR A 65 7.20 -4.62 4.54
N PRO A 66 8.36 -5.05 5.09
CA PRO A 66 9.64 -4.81 4.46
C PRO A 66 9.77 -5.66 3.19
N THR A 67 10.63 -5.24 2.27
CA THR A 67 10.89 -5.98 1.04
C THR A 67 12.17 -6.81 1.11
N GLY A 68 12.20 -7.85 0.28
CA GLY A 68 13.37 -8.66 0.00
C GLY A 68 13.29 -9.27 -1.39
N ALA A 69 14.00 -10.38 -1.56
CA ALA A 69 14.11 -11.08 -2.82
C ALA A 69 13.75 -12.55 -2.66
N GLU A 70 12.93 -13.06 -3.58
CA GLU A 70 12.62 -14.49 -3.70
C GLU A 70 12.86 -14.91 -5.16
N GLY A 71 13.87 -15.76 -5.36
CA GLY A 71 14.39 -16.03 -6.71
C GLY A 71 14.85 -14.73 -7.40
N ASN A 72 14.25 -14.41 -8.54
CA ASN A 72 14.48 -13.15 -9.24
C ASN A 72 13.41 -12.08 -8.96
N SER A 73 12.45 -12.32 -8.07
CA SER A 73 11.34 -11.39 -7.82
C SER A 73 11.65 -10.49 -6.63
N VAL A 74 11.25 -9.23 -6.71
CA VAL A 74 11.17 -8.34 -5.55
C VAL A 74 9.82 -8.57 -4.87
N VAL A 75 9.87 -8.84 -3.57
CA VAL A 75 8.69 -9.25 -2.79
C VAL A 75 8.62 -8.49 -1.47
N ALA A 76 7.41 -8.24 -0.99
CA ALA A 76 7.12 -7.86 0.39
C ALA A 76 7.04 -9.11 1.27
N ILE A 77 7.70 -9.04 2.42
CA ILE A 77 7.90 -10.17 3.32
C ILE A 77 6.89 -10.09 4.46
N LEU A 78 6.00 -11.08 4.52
CA LEU A 78 5.02 -11.23 5.60
C LEU A 78 5.51 -12.16 6.72
N ASP A 79 6.50 -13.02 6.43
CA ASP A 79 7.14 -13.92 7.40
C ASP A 79 8.67 -13.90 7.21
N ASN A 80 9.35 -13.20 8.11
CA ASN A 80 10.81 -13.01 8.06
C ASN A 80 11.60 -14.32 8.27
N ASN A 81 10.95 -15.39 8.75
CA ASN A 81 11.63 -16.68 8.91
C ASN A 81 11.80 -17.41 7.57
N ARG A 82 11.00 -17.05 6.55
CA ARG A 82 11.02 -17.68 5.22
C ARG A 82 11.85 -16.91 4.22
N THR A 83 11.75 -15.59 4.24
CA THR A 83 12.44 -14.71 3.30
C THR A 83 13.14 -13.60 4.07
N PRO A 84 14.47 -13.43 3.91
CA PRO A 84 15.20 -12.40 4.62
C PRO A 84 14.90 -11.01 4.04
N VAL A 85 14.79 -10.02 4.93
CA VAL A 85 14.76 -8.60 4.54
C VAL A 85 16.07 -8.23 3.86
N VAL A 86 15.96 -7.47 2.76
CA VAL A 86 17.12 -7.00 2.01
C VAL A 86 17.32 -5.51 2.23
N GLU A 87 18.57 -5.12 2.47
CA GLU A 87 19.00 -3.73 2.40
C GLU A 87 19.34 -3.38 0.95
N TRP A 88 18.60 -2.42 0.40
CA TRP A 88 18.73 -1.98 -0.99
C TRP A 88 19.61 -0.75 -1.09
N ILE A 89 20.39 -0.68 -2.16
CA ILE A 89 21.23 0.47 -2.48
C ILE A 89 20.46 1.32 -3.50
N VAL A 90 20.34 2.62 -3.20
CA VAL A 90 19.65 3.61 -4.04
C VAL A 90 20.69 4.49 -4.70
N GLU A 91 20.67 4.53 -6.03
CA GLU A 91 21.63 5.24 -6.85
C GLU A 91 20.93 6.33 -7.65
N ALA A 92 21.37 7.58 -7.50
CA ALA A 92 20.85 8.68 -8.30
C ALA A 92 21.29 8.54 -9.76
N VAL A 93 20.39 8.81 -10.70
CA VAL A 93 20.74 8.90 -12.11
C VAL A 93 21.47 10.24 -12.34
N PRO A 94 22.67 10.25 -12.95
CA PRO A 94 23.43 11.49 -13.14
C PRO A 94 22.63 12.55 -13.91
N ASN A 95 22.64 13.78 -13.40
CA ASN A 95 21.95 14.94 -13.98
C ASN A 95 20.42 14.84 -14.06
N GLU A 96 19.81 13.86 -13.40
CA GLU A 96 18.35 13.70 -13.37
C GLU A 96 17.84 13.81 -11.92
N GLN A 97 16.98 14.79 -11.69
CA GLN A 97 16.37 15.00 -10.37
C GLN A 97 15.31 13.91 -10.10
N ASP A 98 15.25 13.45 -8.84
CA ASP A 98 14.27 12.49 -8.34
C ASP A 98 14.24 11.12 -9.05
N ARG A 99 15.19 10.85 -9.96
CA ARG A 99 15.32 9.59 -10.70
C ARG A 99 16.42 8.73 -10.11
N PHE A 100 16.05 7.50 -9.79
CA PHE A 100 16.92 6.56 -9.09
C PHE A 100 16.87 5.16 -9.68
N ARG A 101 17.97 4.44 -9.52
CA ARG A 101 18.04 3.00 -9.65
C ARG A 101 18.09 2.37 -8.25
N ILE A 102 17.47 1.21 -8.09
CA ILE A 102 17.44 0.47 -6.82
C ILE A 102 18.08 -0.89 -7.09
N ARG A 103 19.05 -1.31 -6.28
CA ARG A 103 19.75 -2.58 -6.47
C ARG A 103 20.11 -3.28 -5.17
N ASN A 104 20.36 -4.59 -5.26
CA ASN A 104 20.99 -5.33 -4.17
C ASN A 104 22.53 -5.18 -4.19
N THR A 105 23.18 -5.83 -3.21
CA THR A 105 24.64 -5.89 -3.09
C THR A 105 25.31 -6.67 -4.24
N ASN A 106 24.58 -7.57 -4.89
CA ASN A 106 25.03 -8.35 -6.04
C ASN A 106 24.92 -7.61 -7.39
N ARG A 107 24.66 -6.29 -7.36
CA ARG A 107 24.48 -5.44 -8.56
C ARG A 107 23.34 -5.89 -9.47
N GLN A 108 22.28 -6.45 -8.89
CA GLN A 108 21.03 -6.70 -9.59
C GLN A 108 20.03 -5.59 -9.25
N TYR A 109 19.43 -5.03 -10.28
CA TYR A 109 18.57 -3.86 -10.22
C TYR A 109 17.11 -4.27 -10.25
N TRP A 110 16.30 -3.56 -9.47
CA TRP A 110 14.85 -3.58 -9.63
C TRP A 110 14.52 -3.18 -11.05
N THR A 111 13.75 -4.03 -11.71
CA THR A 111 13.44 -3.94 -13.13
C THR A 111 11.99 -4.27 -13.33
N VAL A 112 11.29 -3.50 -14.14
CA VAL A 112 9.93 -3.84 -14.57
C VAL A 112 10.01 -4.97 -15.60
N ASP A 113 9.44 -6.13 -15.27
CA ASP A 113 9.37 -7.29 -16.16
C ASP A 113 8.39 -7.06 -17.32
N ASP A 114 8.60 -7.70 -18.46
CA ASP A 114 7.71 -7.58 -19.62
C ASP A 114 6.39 -8.36 -19.45
N GLY A 115 6.33 -9.30 -18.51
CA GLY A 115 5.16 -10.10 -18.21
C GLY A 115 4.04 -9.28 -17.58
N ASN A 116 3.06 -8.88 -18.39
CA ASN A 116 1.87 -8.18 -17.91
C ASN A 116 0.86 -9.16 -17.29
N THR A 117 0.40 -8.85 -16.09
CA THR A 117 -0.64 -9.59 -15.37
C THR A 117 -1.82 -8.70 -15.03
N GLN A 118 -2.86 -9.25 -14.41
CA GLN A 118 -4.00 -8.46 -13.92
C GLN A 118 -3.60 -7.37 -12.91
N ASN A 119 -2.50 -7.57 -12.17
CA ASN A 119 -2.00 -6.61 -11.18
C ASN A 119 -1.04 -5.57 -11.79
N GLY A 120 -0.59 -5.81 -13.02
CA GLY A 120 0.41 -5.01 -13.72
C GLY A 120 1.67 -5.80 -14.03
N TYR A 121 2.80 -5.11 -14.09
CA TYR A 121 4.09 -5.69 -14.45
C TYR A 121 4.91 -5.99 -13.21
N LYS A 122 5.45 -7.20 -13.08
CA LYS A 122 6.18 -7.59 -11.87
C LYS A 122 7.51 -6.85 -11.77
N ILE A 123 7.92 -6.48 -10.56
CA ILE A 123 9.28 -5.99 -10.30
C ILE A 123 10.20 -7.18 -10.01
N VAL A 124 11.23 -7.31 -10.83
CA VAL A 124 12.22 -8.39 -10.80
C VAL A 124 13.64 -7.85 -10.69
N LEU A 125 14.59 -8.71 -10.38
CA LEU A 125 16.01 -8.43 -10.29
C LEU A 125 16.70 -8.82 -11.59
N ARG A 126 17.32 -7.84 -12.26
CA ARG A 126 18.06 -8.04 -13.52
C ARG A 126 19.42 -7.36 -13.47
N ARG A 127 20.28 -7.64 -14.46
CA ARG A 127 21.57 -6.93 -14.58
C ARG A 127 21.35 -5.51 -15.07
N GLU A 128 22.34 -4.64 -14.90
CA GLU A 128 22.27 -3.26 -15.37
C GLU A 128 21.92 -3.17 -16.87
N GLY A 129 21.00 -2.27 -17.22
CA GLY A 129 20.61 -2.00 -18.61
C GLY A 129 19.56 -2.96 -19.19
N GLU A 130 19.17 -4.00 -18.45
CA GLU A 130 18.10 -4.91 -18.86
C GLU A 130 16.73 -4.32 -18.48
N GLY A 131 15.94 -3.90 -19.47
CA GLY A 131 14.58 -3.41 -19.25
C GLY A 131 14.51 -2.04 -18.56
N SER A 132 13.34 -1.70 -18.01
CA SER A 132 13.12 -0.42 -17.34
C SER A 132 13.52 -0.49 -15.86
N GLN A 133 14.57 0.25 -15.49
CA GLN A 133 15.23 0.17 -14.17
C GLN A 133 15.29 1.52 -13.43
N ILE A 134 14.71 2.57 -14.01
CA ILE A 134 14.73 3.92 -13.45
C ILE A 134 13.35 4.20 -12.85
N PHE A 135 13.36 4.61 -11.59
CA PHE A 135 12.18 4.95 -10.81
C PHE A 135 12.24 6.40 -10.39
N ASN A 136 11.10 7.08 -10.43
CA ASN A 136 10.97 8.39 -9.83
C ASN A 136 10.55 8.20 -8.36
N ILE A 137 11.27 8.83 -7.43
CA ILE A 137 11.04 8.69 -5.99
C ILE A 137 10.78 10.08 -5.41
N PHE A 138 9.52 10.34 -5.07
CA PHE A 138 9.05 11.64 -4.58
C PHE A 138 8.77 11.58 -3.09
N ARG A 139 9.28 12.53 -2.31
CA ARG A 139 8.99 12.58 -0.87
C ARG A 139 7.52 12.93 -0.64
N ALA A 140 6.83 12.13 0.17
CA ALA A 140 5.49 12.46 0.63
C ALA A 140 5.59 13.52 1.74
N TYR A 141 5.09 14.73 1.49
CA TYR A 141 5.05 15.81 2.48
C TYR A 141 3.67 15.87 3.16
N ARG A 142 3.59 15.36 4.40
CA ARG A 142 2.48 15.38 5.40
C ARG A 142 1.17 14.61 5.12
N ASP A 143 0.69 13.97 6.20
CA ASP A 143 -0.63 13.42 6.56
C ASP A 143 -1.24 12.24 5.76
N PHE A 144 -0.46 11.21 5.43
CA PHE A 144 -1.06 9.89 5.10
C PHE A 144 -1.52 9.10 6.35
N SER A 145 -1.12 9.50 7.55
CA SER A 145 -1.56 8.85 8.81
C SER A 145 -3.05 9.03 9.10
N ASN A 146 -3.67 10.10 8.59
CA ASN A 146 -5.03 10.48 9.00
C ASN A 146 -6.14 9.88 8.11
N GLU A 147 -5.83 9.42 6.90
CA GLU A 147 -6.83 8.82 6.00
C GLU A 147 -7.01 7.32 6.23
N GLU A 148 -5.97 6.56 6.61
CA GLU A 148 -6.12 5.14 6.97
C GLU A 148 -6.88 4.93 8.29
N GLU A 149 -6.75 5.82 9.28
CA GLU A 149 -7.54 5.76 10.52
C GLU A 149 -9.05 5.94 10.26
N LYS A 150 -9.40 6.70 9.22
CA LYS A 150 -10.80 6.98 8.86
C LYS A 150 -11.52 5.76 8.28
N TYR A 151 -10.78 4.80 7.72
CA TYR A 151 -11.32 3.56 7.17
C TYR A 151 -11.08 2.33 8.05
N SER A 152 -10.15 2.39 9.01
CA SER A 152 -9.89 1.31 9.97
C SER A 152 -10.76 1.38 11.23
N GLN A 153 -11.35 2.54 11.56
CA GLN A 153 -12.26 2.68 12.70
C GLN A 153 -13.75 2.57 12.31
N ARG A 154 -14.20 1.34 12.05
CA ARG A 154 -15.61 0.88 12.13
C ARG A 154 -15.59 -0.64 11.94
N THR A 155 -15.61 -1.47 12.98
CA THR A 155 -16.79 -1.72 13.82
C THR A 155 -16.38 -2.60 15.00
N ASP A 156 -15.95 -2.00 16.11
CA ASP A 156 -16.08 -2.67 17.41
C ASP A 156 -17.40 -2.19 18.02
N SER A 157 -18.46 -2.94 17.74
CA SER A 157 -19.71 -2.89 18.49
C SER A 157 -19.42 -3.33 19.93
N LYS A 158 -19.06 -2.38 20.79
CA LYS A 158 -19.18 -2.54 22.24
C LYS A 158 -20.65 -2.38 22.61
N ASP A 159 -21.36 -3.51 22.65
CA ASP A 159 -22.52 -3.70 23.50
C ASP A 159 -22.10 -3.49 24.96
N GLY A 160 -22.16 -2.24 25.40
CA GLY A 160 -22.06 -1.83 26.80
C GLY A 160 -23.46 -1.73 27.40
N SER A 161 -24.20 -2.84 27.43
CA SER A 161 -25.46 -2.95 28.18
C SER A 161 -25.13 -2.81 29.68
N THR A 162 -25.36 -1.63 30.23
CA THR A 162 -25.39 -1.41 31.69
C THR A 162 -26.86 -1.40 32.11
N TYR A 163 -27.33 -2.56 32.56
CA TYR A 163 -28.64 -2.73 33.18
C TYR A 163 -28.60 -2.12 34.58
N ASN A 164 -29.43 -1.10 34.83
CA ASN A 164 -29.63 -0.50 36.16
C ASN A 164 -31.10 -0.71 36.56
N PRO A 165 -31.40 -1.63 37.50
CA PRO A 165 -32.72 -1.72 38.11
C PRO A 165 -32.79 -0.72 39.27
N ASP A 166 -34.00 -0.21 39.52
CA ASP A 166 -34.41 0.67 40.64
C ASP A 166 -34.33 2.19 40.42
N LYS A 167 -35.44 2.79 39.97
CA LYS A 167 -36.37 3.53 40.87
C LYS A 167 -37.50 4.28 40.14
N SER A 168 -38.69 4.09 40.72
CA SER A 168 -39.87 4.97 40.84
C SER A 168 -40.76 5.28 39.62
N GLU A 169 -41.98 4.75 39.77
CA GLU A 169 -43.27 5.17 39.21
C GLU A 169 -43.55 6.67 39.37
N GLU A 170 -44.16 7.31 38.38
CA GLU A 170 -45.55 7.84 38.40
C GLU A 170 -45.77 8.96 37.36
N GLY A 171 -46.89 8.83 36.63
CA GLY A 171 -47.69 9.98 36.17
C GLY A 171 -47.54 10.43 34.71
N GLY A 172 -48.61 10.28 33.91
CA GLY A 172 -48.86 11.21 32.79
C GLY A 172 -49.46 10.69 31.48
N ARG A 173 -50.70 10.17 31.52
CA ARG A 173 -51.80 10.30 30.53
C ARG A 173 -51.53 10.64 29.03
N GLN A 174 -52.02 9.71 28.19
CA GLN A 174 -53.02 9.85 27.09
C GLN A 174 -52.67 10.47 25.70
N ASN A 175 -52.99 9.62 24.69
CA ASN A 175 -53.60 9.86 23.36
C ASN A 175 -52.80 10.57 22.25
N PHE A 176 -52.59 9.90 21.09
CA PHE A 176 -53.44 10.03 19.89
C PHE A 176 -52.93 9.19 18.70
N PHE A 177 -53.89 8.60 17.98
CA PHE A 177 -53.74 7.87 16.72
C PHE A 177 -53.20 8.75 15.58
N GLY A 178 -52.49 8.14 14.62
CA GLY A 178 -52.11 8.80 13.36
C GLY A 178 -51.42 7.88 12.34
N SER A 179 -52.19 7.00 11.71
CA SER A 179 -51.80 6.23 10.52
C SER A 179 -51.58 7.12 9.30
N GLY A 180 -50.48 6.93 8.56
CA GLY A 180 -50.23 7.62 7.30
C GLY A 180 -49.30 6.84 6.37
N LYS A 181 -49.86 5.88 5.64
CA LYS A 181 -49.22 5.22 4.49
C LYS A 181 -48.94 6.26 3.40
N ARG A 182 -47.77 6.23 2.76
CA ARG A 182 -47.59 6.76 1.39
C ARG A 182 -46.84 5.76 0.51
N GLU A 183 -47.48 5.50 -0.62
CA GLU A 183 -47.24 4.45 -1.60
C GLU A 183 -46.01 4.74 -2.48
N LYS A 184 -45.33 3.67 -2.90
CA LYS A 184 -44.34 3.68 -3.98
C LYS A 184 -45.08 3.65 -5.32
N LYS A 185 -44.84 4.63 -6.20
CA LYS A 185 -45.17 4.54 -7.62
C LYS A 185 -43.91 4.19 -8.41
N PHE A 186 -43.94 3.03 -9.07
CA PHE A 186 -43.11 2.73 -10.23
C PHE A 186 -43.95 3.01 -11.47
N CYS A 187 -43.39 3.69 -12.47
CA CYS A 187 -43.93 3.68 -13.83
C CYS A 187 -42.91 3.01 -14.77
N SER A 188 -43.51 2.19 -15.63
CA SER A 188 -43.03 1.43 -16.78
C SER A 188 -42.32 2.25 -17.86
#